data_AF-A0A928PA19-F1
#
_entry.id   AF-A0A928PA19-F1
#
_cell.length_a   1.000
_cell.length_b   1.000
_cell.length_c   1.000
_cell.angle_alpha   90.00
_cell.angle_beta   90.00
_cell.angle_gamma   90.00
#
_symmetry.space_group_name_H-M   'P 1'
#
loop_
_entity.id
_entity.type
_entity.pdbx_description
1 polymer ?
#
loop_
_entity_poly.entity_id
_entity_poly.type
_entity_poly.pdbx_seq_one_letter_code
_entity_poly.pdbx_strand_id
1 'polypeptide(L)'
;MIGGIEMDNKNVFAYNLKRQMDLHGKSRNDISQALNISYYTVSDWVNGKKYPRMDKVEMLANYFGILKSDLIEVKNEETNSPDQLKLTEGEQKLLELFRLIPEENRAMVLEMIRAAVNTQG
;
A
#
# COMPACT_ATOMS: atom_id res chain seq x y z
N MET A 1 -6.97 -26.19 -4.01
CA MET A 1 -7.95 -25.27 -3.39
C MET A 1 -7.22 -24.50 -2.30
N ILE A 2 -6.95 -23.21 -2.52
CA ILE A 2 -6.36 -22.35 -1.49
C ILE A 2 -7.53 -21.61 -0.86
N GLY A 3 -7.99 -22.08 0.30
CA GLY A 3 -9.00 -21.37 1.09
C GLY A 3 -8.40 -20.04 1.53
N GLY A 4 -9.01 -18.94 1.13
CA GLY A 4 -8.63 -17.61 1.61
C GLY A 4 -8.75 -17.59 3.12
N ILE A 5 -7.62 -17.46 3.81
CA ILE A 5 -7.60 -17.27 5.25
C ILE A 5 -8.08 -15.83 5.47
N GLU A 6 -9.36 -15.66 5.83
CA GLU A 6 -9.85 -14.39 6.37
C GLU A 6 -9.03 -14.08 7.62
N MET A 7 -8.12 -13.10 7.53
CA MET A 7 -7.41 -12.60 8.70
C MET A 7 -8.41 -11.85 9.59
N ASP A 8 -8.48 -12.25 10.86
CA ASP A 8 -9.19 -11.50 11.90
C ASP A 8 -8.75 -10.02 11.88
N ASN A 9 -9.71 -9.09 11.92
CA ASN A 9 -9.49 -7.64 11.86
C ASN A 9 -8.39 -7.16 12.82
N LYS A 10 -8.25 -7.79 13.99
CA LYS A 10 -7.16 -7.47 14.94
C LYS A 10 -5.77 -7.86 14.45
N ASN A 11 -5.66 -8.95 13.72
CA ASN A 11 -4.40 -9.39 13.14
C ASN A 11 -4.03 -8.53 11.93
N VAL A 12 -5.03 -8.12 11.14
CA VAL A 12 -4.86 -7.14 10.06
C VAL A 12 -4.31 -5.83 10.62
N PHE A 13 -4.96 -5.31 11.67
CA PHE A 13 -4.53 -4.08 12.32
C PHE A 13 -3.12 -4.20 12.91
N ALA A 14 -2.83 -5.30 13.61
CA ALA A 14 -1.51 -5.55 14.19
C ALA A 14 -0.40 -5.59 13.12
N TYR A 15 -0.65 -6.31 12.02
CA TYR A 15 0.25 -6.39 10.88
C TYR A 15 0.53 -5.02 10.28
N ASN A 16 -0.54 -4.29 9.94
CA ASN A 16 -0.45 -2.97 9.34
C ASN A 16 0.24 -1.96 10.26
N LEU A 17 -0.12 -1.91 11.54
CA LEU A 17 0.51 -1.00 12.51
C LEU A 17 2.02 -1.27 12.63
N LYS A 18 2.43 -2.55 12.68
CA LYS A 18 3.84 -2.93 12.72
C LYS A 18 4.56 -2.50 11.43
N ARG A 19 3.94 -2.70 10.27
CA ARG A 19 4.48 -2.25 8.98
C ARG A 19 4.68 -0.74 8.94
N GLN A 20 3.72 0.05 9.42
CA GLN A 20 3.86 1.51 9.47
C GLN A 20 4.94 1.95 10.46
N MET A 21 5.06 1.26 11.59
CA MET A 21 6.18 1.47 12.52
C MET A 21 7.54 1.28 11.83
N ASP A 22 7.71 0.20 11.08
CA ASP A 22 8.95 -0.11 10.39
C ASP A 22 9.25 0.92 9.28
N LEU A 23 8.25 1.27 8.46
CA LEU A 23 8.38 2.27 7.38
C LEU A 23 8.76 3.67 7.88
N HIS A 24 8.23 4.07 9.04
CA HIS A 24 8.48 5.39 9.62
C HIS A 24 9.60 5.38 10.67
N GLY A 25 10.26 4.24 10.90
CA GLY A 25 11.31 4.09 11.91
C GLY A 25 10.85 4.43 13.33
N LYS A 26 9.61 4.05 13.70
CA LYS A 26 9.01 4.34 15.01
C LYS A 26 8.90 3.10 15.87
N SER A 27 9.33 3.22 17.12
CA SER A 27 9.15 2.20 18.14
C SER A 27 7.80 2.34 18.86
N ARG A 28 7.43 1.29 19.62
CA ARG A 28 6.26 1.33 20.52
C ARG A 28 6.37 2.43 21.57
N ASN A 29 7.60 2.73 22.02
CA ASN A 29 7.87 3.81 22.97
C ASN A 29 7.59 5.17 22.33
N ASP A 30 7.98 5.37 21.07
CA ASP A 30 7.74 6.64 20.37
C ASP A 30 6.24 6.93 20.25
N ILE A 31 5.46 5.92 19.85
CA ILE A 31 3.99 6.03 19.77
C ILE A 31 3.40 6.31 21.16
N SER A 32 3.86 5.58 22.18
CA SER A 32 3.38 5.73 23.56
C SER A 32 3.58 7.15 24.07
N GLN A 33 4.78 7.71 23.88
CA GLN A 33 5.12 9.06 24.32
C GLN A 33 4.39 10.13 23.49
N ALA A 34 4.38 9.99 22.16
CA ALA A 34 3.78 10.99 21.27
C ALA A 34 2.26 11.10 21.42
N LEU A 35 1.58 9.97 21.66
CA LEU A 35 0.11 9.92 21.73
C LEU A 35 -0.45 9.86 23.15
N ASN A 36 0.42 9.87 24.16
CA ASN A 36 0.04 9.68 25.56
C ASN A 36 -0.82 8.42 25.76
N ILE A 37 -0.41 7.31 25.14
CA ILE A 37 -1.04 5.99 25.23
C ILE A 37 -0.08 5.09 26.00
N SER A 38 -0.58 4.24 26.91
CA SER A 38 0.32 3.36 27.67
C SER A 38 1.09 2.42 26.74
N TYR A 39 2.37 2.18 27.05
CA TYR A 39 3.21 1.26 26.29
C TYR A 39 2.57 -0.13 26.14
N TYR A 40 1.96 -0.63 27.20
CA TYR A 40 1.27 -1.93 27.21
C TYR A 40 0.08 -1.95 26.25
N THR A 41 -0.67 -0.85 26.14
CA THR A 41 -1.77 -0.72 25.18
C THR A 41 -1.27 -0.79 23.74
N VAL A 42 -0.21 -0.04 23.40
CA VAL A 42 0.41 -0.11 22.06
C VAL A 42 0.94 -1.52 21.79
N SER A 43 1.56 -2.15 22.79
CA SER A 43 2.05 -3.52 22.68
C SER A 43 0.92 -4.54 22.48
N ASP A 44 -0.23 -4.38 23.14
CA ASP A 44 -1.40 -5.25 22.91
C ASP A 44 -1.91 -5.14 21.47
N TRP A 45 -1.89 -3.94 20.87
CA TRP A 45 -2.29 -3.73 19.47
C TRP A 45 -1.30 -4.31 18.48
N VAL A 46 0.00 -4.04 18.65
CA VAL A 46 1.06 -4.57 17.76
C VAL A 46 1.13 -6.10 17.78
N ASN A 47 0.74 -6.75 18.88
CA ASN A 47 0.71 -8.20 18.98
C ASN A 47 -0.68 -8.81 18.69
N GLY A 48 -1.65 -8.02 18.22
CA GLY A 48 -2.99 -8.52 17.87
C GLY A 48 -3.81 -9.03 19.07
N LYS A 49 -3.43 -8.69 20.30
CA LYS A 49 -4.15 -9.09 21.52
C LYS A 49 -5.45 -8.32 21.68
N LYS A 50 -5.46 -7.06 21.27
CA LYS A 50 -6.63 -6.17 21.34
C LYS A 50 -6.74 -5.36 20.05
N TYR A 51 -7.96 -4.94 19.75
CA TYR A 51 -8.26 -4.00 18.67
C TYR A 51 -8.48 -2.59 19.26
N PRO A 52 -7.84 -1.53 18.72
CA PRO A 52 -8.08 -0.16 19.16
C PRO A 52 -9.49 0.33 18.78
N ARG A 53 -10.06 1.23 19.59
CA ARG A 53 -11.26 1.96 19.18
C ARG A 53 -10.96 2.91 18.00
N MET A 54 -11.98 3.29 17.25
CA MET A 54 -11.83 4.10 16.03
C MET A 54 -11.14 5.45 16.26
N ASP A 55 -11.36 6.09 17.43
CA ASP A 55 -10.66 7.33 17.81
C ASP A 55 -9.14 7.12 17.91
N LYS A 56 -8.70 5.95 18.38
CA LYS A 56 -7.28 5.59 18.46
C LYS A 56 -6.70 5.21 17.09
N VAL A 57 -7.48 4.57 16.23
CA VAL A 57 -7.10 4.32 14.83
C VAL A 57 -6.84 5.64 14.11
N GLU A 58 -7.75 6.60 14.23
CA GLU A 58 -7.60 7.93 13.64
C GLU A 58 -6.39 8.69 14.18
N MET A 59 -6.16 8.62 15.49
CA MET A 59 -4.99 9.24 16.12
C MET A 59 -3.67 8.66 15.60
N LEU A 60 -3.60 7.34 15.41
CA LEU A 60 -2.43 6.68 14.81
C LEU A 60 -2.26 7.07 13.34
N ALA A 61 -3.35 7.10 12.57
CA ALA A 61 -3.32 7.51 11.18
C ALA A 61 -2.77 8.93 11.03
N ASN A 62 -3.25 9.86 11.86
CA ASN A 62 -2.76 11.24 11.90
C ASN A 62 -1.28 11.33 12.32
N TYR A 63 -0.85 10.51 13.29
CA TYR A 63 0.55 10.46 13.74
C TYR A 63 1.53 10.04 12.63
N PHE A 64 1.14 9.04 11.84
CA PHE A 64 1.95 8.58 10.70
C PHE A 64 1.75 9.41 9.42
N GLY A 65 0.69 10.21 9.34
CA GLY A 65 0.31 10.94 8.12
C GLY A 65 -0.27 10.04 7.04
N ILE A 66 -1.04 9.02 7.43
CA ILE A 66 -1.63 8.00 6.56
C ILE A 66 -3.16 7.97 6.68
N LEU A 67 -3.85 7.20 5.85
CA LEU A 67 -5.30 7.00 5.97
C LEU A 67 -5.63 5.93 7.01
N LYS A 68 -6.85 5.97 7.57
CA LYS A 68 -7.33 4.91 8.48
C LYS A 68 -7.33 3.54 7.81
N SER A 69 -7.63 3.48 6.51
CA SER A 69 -7.59 2.25 5.69
C SER A 69 -6.22 1.60 5.66
N ASP A 70 -5.13 2.38 5.73
CA ASP A 70 -3.76 1.86 5.85
C ASP A 70 -3.52 1.05 7.13
N LEU A 71 -4.41 1.18 8.14
CA LEU A 71 -4.35 0.44 9.38
C LEU A 71 -5.40 -0.68 9.46
N ILE A 72 -6.59 -0.50 8.90
CA ILE A 72 -7.72 -1.42 9.13
C ILE A 72 -8.03 -2.37 7.96
N GLU A 73 -7.60 -2.04 6.75
CA GLU A 73 -7.90 -2.85 5.56
C GLU A 73 -6.77 -3.84 5.27
N VAL A 74 -7.15 -5.03 4.78
CA VAL A 74 -6.19 -5.96 4.19
C VAL A 74 -5.76 -5.38 2.85
N LYS A 75 -4.57 -4.78 2.83
CA LYS A 75 -3.92 -4.42 1.57
C LYS A 75 -3.21 -5.66 1.06
N ASN A 76 -3.83 -6.36 0.12
CA ASN A 76 -3.14 -7.41 -0.62
C ASN A 76 -1.92 -6.77 -1.27
N GLU A 77 -0.73 -7.26 -0.94
CA GLU A 77 0.54 -6.73 -1.47
C GLU A 77 0.66 -6.92 -3.00
N GLU A 78 -0.32 -7.60 -3.62
CA GLU A 78 -0.50 -7.72 -5.07
C GLU A 78 -1.42 -6.67 -5.69
N THR A 79 -2.04 -5.79 -4.90
CA THR A 79 -2.94 -4.75 -5.43
C THR A 79 -2.76 -3.44 -4.66
N ASN A 80 -2.18 -2.47 -5.37
CA ASN A 80 -2.39 -1.03 -5.26
C ASN A 80 -1.21 -0.18 -4.74
N SER A 81 -0.21 -0.01 -5.60
CA SER A 81 0.14 1.35 -6.02
C SER A 81 -1.11 1.98 -6.68
N PRO A 82 -1.39 3.29 -6.58
CA PRO A 82 -2.68 3.85 -7.02
C PRO A 82 -3.07 3.63 -8.50
N ASP A 83 -2.19 3.05 -9.34
CA ASP A 83 -2.43 2.69 -10.73
C ASP A 83 -1.76 1.36 -11.12
N GLN A 84 -2.29 0.20 -10.73
CA GLN A 84 -1.91 -1.06 -11.39
C GLN A 84 -3.14 -1.88 -11.79
N LEU A 85 -3.72 -1.52 -12.94
CA LEU A 85 -4.15 -2.53 -13.90
C LEU A 85 -3.02 -3.58 -14.00
N LYS A 86 -3.31 -4.87 -13.76
CA LYS A 86 -2.37 -5.93 -14.12
C LYS A 86 -2.10 -5.82 -15.61
N LEU A 87 -0.94 -5.27 -15.98
CA LEU A 87 -0.50 -5.18 -17.36
C LEU A 87 -0.40 -6.62 -17.89
N THR A 88 -1.10 -6.88 -18.99
CA THR A 88 -0.93 -8.08 -19.80
C THR A 88 0.53 -8.22 -20.24
N GLU A 89 0.93 -9.42 -20.62
CA GLU A 89 2.29 -9.69 -21.12
C GLU A 89 2.68 -8.75 -22.28
N GLY A 90 1.71 -8.44 -23.16
CA GLY A 90 1.90 -7.49 -24.25
C GLY A 90 2.18 -6.07 -23.78
N GLU A 91 1.45 -5.59 -22.77
CA GLU A 91 1.64 -4.26 -22.19
C GLU A 91 2.97 -4.15 -21.42
N GLN A 92 3.37 -5.20 -20.71
CA GLN A 92 4.67 -5.24 -20.03
C GLN A 92 5.83 -5.16 -21.01
N LYS A 93 5.77 -5.95 -22.09
CA LYS A 93 6.77 -5.96 -23.14
C LYS A 93 6.85 -4.61 -23.86
N LEU A 94 5.71 -3.97 -24.11
CA LEU A 94 5.66 -2.63 -24.69
C LEU A 94 6.35 -1.61 -23.78
N LEU A 95 6.07 -1.64 -22.48
CA LEU A 95 6.67 -0.74 -21.51
C LEU A 95 8.19 -0.95 -21.38
N GLU A 96 8.64 -2.20 -21.41
CA GLU A 96 10.07 -2.55 -21.40
C GLU A 96 10.78 -1.95 -22.62
N LEU A 97 10.26 -2.18 -23.82
CA LEU A 97 10.81 -1.62 -25.05
C LEU A 97 10.80 -0.08 -25.04
N PHE A 98 9.72 0.53 -24.54
CA PHE A 98 9.61 1.99 -24.46
C PHE A 98 10.65 2.64 -23.53
N ARG A 99 10.99 1.98 -22.42
CA ARG A 99 12.01 2.47 -21.47
C ARG A 99 13.43 2.41 -22.04
N LEU A 100 13.70 1.50 -22.97
CA LEU A 100 14.99 1.39 -23.65
C LEU A 100 15.22 2.50 -24.69
N ILE A 101 14.17 3.26 -25.05
CA ILE A 101 14.25 4.33 -26.03
C ILE A 101 14.67 5.65 -25.32
N PRO A 102 15.67 6.37 -25.86
CA PRO A 102 16.03 7.71 -25.40
C PRO A 102 14.82 8.64 -25.35
N GLU A 103 14.73 9.49 -24.31
CA GLU A 103 13.56 10.33 -24.05
C GLU A 103 13.16 11.17 -25.27
N GLU A 104 14.15 11.72 -25.98
CA GLU A 104 13.97 12.54 -27.19
C GLU A 104 13.28 11.79 -28.34
N ASN A 105 13.36 10.46 -28.37
CA ASN A 105 12.80 9.62 -29.43
C ASN A 105 11.42 9.04 -29.06
N ARG A 106 10.98 9.19 -27.81
CA ARG A 106 9.71 8.60 -27.33
C ARG A 106 8.48 9.20 -28.01
N ALA A 107 8.51 10.49 -28.36
CA ALA A 107 7.41 11.17 -29.03
C ALA A 107 7.07 10.52 -30.39
N MET A 108 8.10 10.16 -31.17
CA MET A 108 7.91 9.50 -32.47
C MET A 108 7.23 8.13 -32.32
N VAL A 109 7.63 7.36 -31.32
CA VAL A 109 7.06 6.03 -31.04
C VAL A 109 5.60 6.13 -30.61
N LEU A 110 5.25 7.13 -29.79
CA LEU A 110 3.85 7.37 -29.42
C LEU A 110 2.99 7.72 -30.63
N GLU A 111 3.50 8.52 -31.57
CA GLU A 111 2.79 8.84 -32.81
C GLU A 111 2.62 7.61 -33.72
N MET A 112 3.61 6.72 -33.79
CA MET A 112 3.48 5.44 -34.51
C MET A 112 2.39 4.55 -33.90
N ILE A 113 2.34 4.44 -32.57
CA ILE A 113 1.30 3.66 -31.86
C ILE A 113 -0.08 4.27 -32.13
N ARG A 114 -0.22 5.60 -32.06
CA ARG A 114 -1.47 6.31 -32.36
C ARG A 114 -1.94 6.07 -33.78
N ALA A 115 -1.03 6.14 -34.77
CA ALA A 115 -1.35 5.85 -36.16
C ALA A 115 -1.87 4.42 -36.33
N ALA A 116 -1.24 3.44 -35.69
CA ALA A 116 -1.68 2.04 -35.72
C ALA A 116 -3.09 1.85 -35.13
N VAL A 117 -3.40 2.53 -34.01
CA VAL A 117 -4.73 2.47 -33.38
C VAL A 117 -5.81 3.07 -34.30
N ASN A 118 -5.53 4.18 -34.97
CA ASN A 118 -6.48 4.86 -35.84
C ASN A 118 -6.77 4.15 -37.17
N THR A 119 -5.99 3.12 -37.53
CA THR A 119 -6.23 2.31 -38.75
C THR A 119 -7.26 1.19 -38.57
N GLN A 120 -7.79 0.99 -37.36
CA GLN A 120 -8.80 -0.04 -37.05
C GLN A 120 -10.24 0.49 -36.90
N GLY A 121 -10.49 1.75 -37.27
CA GLY A 121 -11.83 2.35 -37.39
C GLY A 121 -12.15 2.71 -38.82
#